data_AF-R7LA02-F1
#
_entry.id   AF-R7LA02-F1
#
_cell.length_a   1.000
_cell.length_b   1.000
_cell.length_c   1.000
_cell.angle_alpha   90.00
_cell.angle_beta   90.00
_cell.angle_gamma   90.00
#
_symmetry.space_group_name_H-M   'P 1'
#
loop_
_entity.id
_entity.type
_entity.pdbx_description
1 polymer ?
#
loop_
_entity_poly.entity_id
_entity_poly.type
_entity_poly.pdbx_seq_one_letter_code
_entity_poly.pdbx_strand_id
1 'polypeptide(L)'
;MAYLKQVFESVEASDFLTNRRGENRNGWRANFDWIFAPSNFAKIIEGNYASRTDATQVPEDWIGRFYRLYQFDTPPTRWEDLPEEKKHAILKLGN
;
A
#
# COMPACT_ATOMS: atom_id res chain seq x y z
N MET A 1 5.41 26.76 1.25
CA MET A 1 6.36 25.68 1.61
C MET A 1 6.00 25.17 3.00
N ALA A 2 5.42 23.97 3.11
CA ALA A 2 5.08 23.37 4.40
C ALA A 2 5.62 21.93 4.45
N TYR A 3 6.94 21.77 4.43
CA TYR A 3 7.62 20.47 4.45
C TYR A 3 7.22 19.62 5.66
N LEU A 4 6.94 20.26 6.79
CA LEU A 4 6.44 19.59 7.99
C LEU A 4 5.11 18.88 7.75
N LYS A 5 4.18 19.53 7.04
CA LYS A 5 2.87 18.96 6.70
C LYS A 5 3.04 17.74 5.79
N GLN A 6 3.82 17.88 4.72
CA GLN A 6 4.11 16.77 3.80
C GLN A 6 4.73 15.57 4.51
N VAL A 7 5.66 15.81 5.43
CA VAL A 7 6.30 14.75 6.22
C VAL A 7 5.27 14.05 7.10
N PHE A 8 4.42 14.78 7.82
CA PHE A 8 3.39 14.15 8.65
C PHE A 8 2.37 13.36 7.83
N GLU A 9 1.95 13.87 6.67
CA GLU A 9 1.06 13.13 5.76
C GLU A 9 1.72 11.85 5.23
N SER A 10 3.02 11.90 4.94
CA SER A 10 3.78 10.72 4.47
C SER A 10 3.97 9.68 5.58
N VAL A 11 4.23 10.14 6.81
CA VAL A 11 4.30 9.27 8.00
C VAL A 11 2.92 8.66 8.26
N GLU A 12 1.86 9.44 8.23
CA GLU A 12 0.48 8.98 8.40
C GLU A 12 0.05 8.01 7.29
N ALA A 13 0.57 8.12 6.07
CA ALA A 13 0.23 7.15 5.02
C ALA A 13 0.99 5.81 5.15
N SER A 14 2.07 5.77 5.96
CA SER A 14 2.97 4.61 6.02
C SER A 14 2.60 3.61 7.12
N ASP A 15 2.30 2.39 6.70
CA ASP A 15 2.06 1.23 7.56
C ASP A 15 3.34 0.83 8.30
N PHE A 16 4.51 0.96 7.66
CA PHE A 16 5.80 0.68 8.29
C PHE A 16 6.12 1.68 9.40
N LEU A 17 6.02 2.99 9.12
CA LEU A 17 6.38 4.03 10.09
C LEU A 17 5.41 4.09 11.27
N THR A 18 4.13 3.77 11.05
CA THR A 18 3.12 3.81 12.12
C THR A 18 2.84 2.46 12.76
N ASN A 19 3.27 1.37 12.13
CA ASN A 19 2.95 -0.01 12.52
C ASN A 19 1.45 -0.25 12.76
N ARG A 20 0.59 0.47 12.04
CA ARG A 20 -0.88 0.38 12.22
C ARG A 20 -1.45 -1.01 11.90
N ARG A 21 -0.77 -1.77 11.04
CA ARG A 21 -1.15 -3.13 10.68
C ARG A 21 -0.61 -4.19 11.64
N GLY A 22 0.27 -3.81 12.57
CA GLY A 22 0.90 -4.74 13.50
C GLY A 22 1.79 -5.81 12.84
N GLU A 23 2.23 -5.56 11.60
CA GLU A 23 2.98 -6.53 10.81
C GLU A 23 4.41 -6.73 11.33
N ASN A 24 4.96 -5.77 12.08
CA ASN A 24 6.26 -5.96 12.69
C ASN A 24 6.14 -6.69 14.05
N ARG A 25 6.95 -7.74 14.22
CA ARG A 25 6.95 -8.58 15.43
C ARG A 25 7.47 -7.86 16.68
N ASN A 26 8.12 -6.72 16.50
CA ASN A 26 8.85 -6.03 17.56
C ASN A 26 8.07 -4.81 18.10
N GLY A 27 6.86 -4.54 17.60
CA GLY A 27 6.06 -3.37 17.98
C GLY A 27 6.69 -2.02 17.60
N TRP A 28 7.68 -2.02 16.70
CA TRP A 28 8.42 -0.82 16.34
C TRP A 28 7.51 0.21 15.69
N ARG A 29 7.70 1.49 15.99
CA ARG A 29 7.05 2.61 15.30
C ARG A 29 8.01 3.78 15.30
N ALA A 30 7.98 4.60 14.24
CA ALA A 30 8.77 5.80 14.18
C ALA A 30 8.30 6.79 15.25
N ASN A 31 9.23 7.28 16.07
CA ASN A 31 8.99 8.41 16.96
C ASN A 31 9.49 9.71 16.30
N PHE A 32 9.25 10.85 16.95
CA PHE A 32 9.66 12.14 16.41
C PHE A 32 11.18 12.23 16.20
N ASP A 33 12.00 11.74 17.13
CA ASP A 33 13.46 11.77 16.99
C ASP A 33 13.94 11.02 15.73
N TRP A 34 13.33 9.87 15.45
CA TRP A 34 13.64 9.09 14.26
C TRP A 34 13.20 9.81 12.98
N ILE A 35 12.03 10.45 12.99
CA ILE A 35 11.50 11.21 11.84
C ILE A 35 12.35 12.44 11.54
N PHE A 36 12.76 13.19 12.57
CA PHE A 36 13.53 14.42 12.42
C PHE A 36 15.04 14.21 12.25
N ALA A 37 15.53 12.97 12.37
CA ALA A 37 16.88 12.65 11.96
C ALA A 37 17.08 13.01 10.47
N PRO A 38 18.07 13.86 10.09
CA PRO A 38 18.18 14.39 8.73
C PRO A 38 18.16 13.34 7.62
N SER A 39 18.80 12.19 7.87
CA SER A 39 18.86 11.06 6.93
C SER A 39 17.51 10.37 6.72
N ASN A 40 16.65 10.33 7.73
CA ASN A 40 15.32 9.74 7.64
C ASN A 40 14.31 10.75 7.11
N PHE A 41 14.43 12.02 7.52
CA PHE A 41 13.58 13.10 7.05
C PHE A 41 13.63 13.25 5.53
N ALA A 42 14.82 13.23 4.94
CA ALA A 42 15.00 13.23 3.48
C ALA A 42 14.31 12.04 2.81
N LYS A 43 14.52 10.83 3.34
CA LYS A 43 13.89 9.60 2.83
C LYS A 43 12.36 9.61 2.91
N ILE A 44 11.80 10.24 3.95
CA ILE A 44 10.35 10.38 4.10
C ILE A 44 9.80 11.32 3.01
N ILE A 45 10.48 12.45 2.78
CA ILE A 45 10.10 13.40 1.72
C ILE A 45 10.21 12.77 0.34
N GLU A 46 11.23 11.96 0.12
CA GLU A 46 11.44 11.19 -1.12
C GLU A 46 10.44 10.04 -1.30
N GLY A 47 9.64 9.72 -0.28
CA GLY A 47 8.62 8.66 -0.35
C GLY A 47 9.17 7.24 -0.17
N ASN A 48 10.41 7.07 0.30
CA ASN A 48 11.05 5.75 0.45
C ASN A 48 10.33 4.83 1.45
N TYR A 49 9.43 5.38 2.28
CA TYR A 49 8.64 4.65 3.26
C TYR A 49 7.14 4.66 2.96
N ALA A 50 6.73 5.11 1.76
CA ALA A 50 5.34 4.98 1.35
C ALA A 50 4.93 3.50 1.44
N SER A 51 3.77 3.23 2.04
CA SER A 51 3.22 1.88 2.05
C SER A 51 3.15 1.37 0.62
N ARG A 52 3.82 0.26 0.35
CA ARG A 52 3.60 -0.47 -0.89
C ARG A 52 2.15 -0.91 -0.84
N THR A 53 1.30 -0.31 -1.66
CA THR A 53 0.03 -0.93 -1.98
C THR A 53 0.44 -2.14 -2.81
N ASP A 54 0.48 -3.32 -2.17
CA ASP A 54 0.65 -4.61 -2.87
C ASP A 54 -0.41 -4.78 -3.99
N ALA A 55 -1.42 -3.90 -4.00
CA ALA A 55 -2.39 -3.66 -5.05
C ALA A 55 -1.85 -3.29 -6.44
N THR A 56 -0.57 -2.92 -6.58
CA THR A 56 -0.07 -2.45 -7.89
C THR A 56 0.44 -3.58 -8.78
N GLN A 57 0.66 -4.78 -8.25
CA GLN A 57 1.07 -5.92 -9.06
C GLN A 57 -0.14 -6.77 -9.44
N VAL A 58 -0.36 -6.93 -10.74
CA VAL A 58 -1.38 -7.84 -11.27
C VAL A 58 -1.09 -9.24 -10.73
N PRO A 59 -2.03 -9.89 -10.01
CA PRO A 59 -1.82 -11.26 -9.59
C PRO A 59 -1.63 -12.16 -10.80
N GLU A 60 -0.66 -13.08 -10.74
CA GLU A 60 -0.40 -14.04 -11.83
C GLU A 60 -1.66 -14.86 -12.18
N ASP A 61 -2.48 -15.16 -11.17
CA ASP A 61 -3.82 -15.79 -11.31
C ASP A 61 -4.98 -14.79 -11.08
N TRP A 62 -4.95 -13.60 -11.68
CA TRP A 62 -6.05 -12.65 -11.50
C TRP A 62 -7.36 -13.12 -12.12
N ILE A 63 -7.30 -13.89 -13.21
CA ILE A 63 -8.48 -14.45 -13.90
C ILE A 63 -9.16 -15.51 -13.02
N GLY A 64 -8.41 -16.45 -12.44
CA GLY A 64 -8.98 -17.46 -11.53
C GLY A 64 -9.56 -16.84 -10.26
N ARG A 65 -8.95 -15.76 -9.76
CA ARG A 65 -9.51 -14.95 -8.66
C ARG A 65 -10.78 -14.20 -9.07
N PHE A 66 -10.85 -13.68 -10.29
CA PHE A 66 -12.04 -13.02 -10.82
C PHE A 66 -13.23 -14.00 -10.81
N TYR A 67 -13.07 -15.20 -11.38
CA TYR A 67 -14.16 -16.19 -11.41
C TYR A 67 -14.58 -16.68 -10.02
N ARG A 68 -13.67 -16.68 -9.04
CA ARG A 68 -14.05 -16.98 -7.64
C ARG A 68 -15.01 -15.95 -7.05
N LEU A 69 -14.81 -14.65 -7.35
CA LEU A 69 -15.65 -13.57 -6.84
C LEU A 69 -16.90 -13.33 -7.70
N TYR A 70 -16.75 -13.46 -9.01
CA TYR A 70 -17.74 -13.10 -10.01
C TYR A 70 -18.03 -14.33 -10.89
N GLN A 71 -18.63 -15.35 -10.27
CA GLN A 71 -18.84 -16.68 -10.87
C GLN A 71 -19.57 -16.66 -12.23
N PHE A 72 -20.40 -15.64 -12.47
CA PHE A 72 -21.22 -15.52 -13.68
C PHE A 72 -20.81 -14.37 -14.60
N ASP A 73 -19.81 -13.57 -14.22
CA ASP A 73 -19.33 -12.46 -15.05
C ASP A 73 -18.23 -12.96 -15.99
N THR A 74 -18.13 -12.33 -17.16
CA THR A 74 -16.97 -12.52 -18.04
C THR A 74 -15.91 -11.48 -17.68
N PRO A 75 -14.67 -11.89 -17.35
CA PRO A 75 -13.60 -10.94 -17.10
C PRO A 75 -13.23 -10.20 -18.39
N PRO A 76 -12.80 -8.93 -18.29
CA PRO A 76 -12.23 -8.22 -19.43
C PRO A 76 -10.96 -8.92 -19.95
N THR A 77 -10.56 -8.62 -21.18
CA THR A 77 -9.37 -9.24 -21.80
C THR A 77 -8.07 -8.79 -21.12
N ARG A 78 -8.06 -7.61 -20.49
CA ARG A 78 -6.89 -7.04 -19.82
C ARG A 78 -7.22 -6.65 -18.39
N TRP A 79 -6.20 -6.68 -17.54
CA TRP A 79 -6.32 -6.25 -16.14
C TRP A 79 -6.70 -4.77 -16.04
N GLU A 80 -6.16 -3.92 -16.92
CA GLU A 80 -6.35 -2.47 -16.88
C GLU A 80 -7.81 -2.06 -17.08
N ASP A 81 -8.55 -2.82 -17.88
CA ASP A 81 -9.96 -2.58 -18.20
C ASP A 81 -10.90 -2.96 -17.04
N LEU A 82 -10.38 -3.65 -16.02
CA LEU A 82 -11.15 -4.04 -14.86
C LEU A 82 -11.44 -2.80 -13.98
N PRO A 83 -12.69 -2.60 -13.53
CA PRO A 83 -13.01 -1.55 -12.59
C PRO A 83 -12.17 -1.66 -11.30
N GLU A 84 -11.76 -0.52 -10.75
CA GLU A 84 -10.87 -0.45 -9.58
C GLU A 84 -11.46 -1.17 -8.37
N GLU A 85 -12.78 -1.19 -8.20
CA GLU A 85 -13.44 -1.95 -7.14
C GLU A 85 -13.21 -3.46 -7.26
N LYS A 86 -13.22 -3.99 -8.49
CA LYS A 86 -12.99 -5.41 -8.75
C LYS A 86 -11.51 -5.77 -8.65
N LYS A 87 -10.61 -4.88 -9.09
CA LYS A 87 -9.15 -5.05 -8.91
C LYS A 87 -8.82 -5.19 -7.43
N HIS A 88 -9.30 -4.28 -6.59
CA HIS A 88 -9.08 -4.34 -5.14
C HIS A 88 -9.60 -5.64 -4.50
N ALA A 89 -10.77 -6.14 -4.93
CA ALA A 89 -11.31 -7.39 -4.42
C ALA A 89 -10.43 -8.61 -4.79
N ILE A 90 -9.92 -8.65 -6.02
CA ILE A 90 -9.02 -9.71 -6.50
C ILE A 90 -7.66 -9.68 -5.79
N LEU A 91 -7.14 -8.49 -5.50
CA LEU A 91 -5.88 -8.31 -4.79
C LEU A 91 -5.98 -8.79 -3.33
N LYS A 92 -7.12 -8.53 -2.67
CA LYS A 92 -7.39 -9.00 -1.29
C LYS A 92 -7.51 -10.51 -1.15
N LEU A 93 -7.73 -11.25 -2.23
CA LEU A 93 -7.86 -12.72 -2.22
C LEU A 93 -6.54 -13.48 -2.04
N GLY A 94 -5.40 -12.77 -2.08
CA GLY A 94 -4.06 -13.36 -2.03
C GLY A 94 -3.23 -13.04 -0.78
N ASN A 95 -3.83 -12.41 0.22
CA ASN A 95 -3.25 -12.20 1.55
C ASN A 95 -4.00 -13.03 2.59
#